data_AF-A0A2G8L4D3-F1
#
_entry.id   AF-A0A2G8L4D3-F1
#
_cell.length_a   1.000
_cell.length_b   1.000
_cell.length_c   1.000
_cell.angle_alpha   90.00
_cell.angle_beta   90.00
_cell.angle_gamma   90.00
#
_symmetry.space_group_name_H-M   'P 1'
#
loop_
_entity.id
_entity.type
_entity.pdbx_description
1 polymer ?
#
loop_
_entity_poly.entity_id
_entity_poly.type
_entity_poly.pdbx_seq_one_letter_code
_entity_poly.pdbx_strand_id
1 'polypeptide(L)'
;MAWEDVDIETSLNCRQDGLKVFDGPTRLDDVLANVLGSRLPSAIASSDRRMLARFVTNSNTTGSGFYARYRFVEQYCNEVFTDSGSQFSSPNYPDEYADNTNCSYRAVAELYESITLTFTAFDLEDGNCEFDSVKKTAFFGSALA
;
A
#
# COMPACT_ATOMS: atom_id res chain seq x y z
N MET A 1 -4.58 -4.82 -0.52
CA MET A 1 -5.13 -6.07 -1.07
C MET A 1 -4.02 -6.81 -1.79
N ALA A 2 -3.86 -8.11 -1.52
CA ALA A 2 -2.90 -9.01 -2.15
C ALA A 2 -3.64 -10.23 -2.73
N TRP A 3 -3.15 -10.75 -3.85
CA TRP A 3 -3.78 -11.81 -4.63
C TRP A 3 -3.13 -13.16 -4.31
N GLU A 4 -3.94 -14.18 -4.06
CA GLU A 4 -3.47 -15.56 -3.82
C GLU A 4 -3.84 -16.48 -4.98
N ASP A 5 -4.96 -16.22 -5.65
CA ASP A 5 -5.37 -16.92 -6.87
C ASP A 5 -6.12 -15.98 -7.81
N VAL A 6 -5.94 -16.15 -9.12
CA VAL A 6 -6.65 -15.44 -10.19
C VAL A 6 -6.74 -16.36 -11.40
N ASP A 7 -7.95 -16.57 -11.91
CA ASP A 7 -8.27 -17.20 -13.18
C ASP A 7 -9.56 -16.58 -13.74
N ILE A 8 -9.39 -15.55 -14.56
CA ILE A 8 -10.47 -14.77 -15.19
C ILE A 8 -10.28 -14.78 -16.71
N GLU A 9 -11.35 -14.83 -17.50
CA GLU A 9 -11.28 -14.84 -18.97
C GLU A 9 -10.39 -13.68 -19.50
N THR A 10 -9.45 -14.01 -20.38
CA THR A 10 -8.57 -13.00 -21.00
C THR A 10 -9.28 -12.36 -22.18
N SER A 11 -9.47 -11.03 -22.14
CA SER A 11 -10.10 -10.29 -23.23
C SER A 11 -9.45 -8.93 -23.46
N LEU A 12 -9.48 -8.44 -24.71
CA LEU A 12 -9.03 -7.09 -25.04
C LEU A 12 -9.89 -6.06 -24.28
N ASN A 13 -9.24 -5.21 -23.49
CA ASN A 13 -9.85 -4.15 -22.69
C ASN A 13 -10.88 -4.63 -21.64
N CYS A 14 -10.78 -5.86 -21.14
CA CYS A 14 -11.71 -6.41 -20.13
C CYS A 14 -13.19 -6.34 -20.57
N ARG A 15 -13.47 -6.62 -21.85
CA ARG A 15 -14.83 -6.52 -22.41
C ARG A 15 -15.73 -7.69 -22.03
N GLN A 16 -15.12 -8.80 -21.63
CA GLN A 16 -15.81 -9.99 -21.19
C GLN A 16 -15.83 -10.03 -19.66
N ASP A 17 -15.14 -11.00 -19.06
CA ASP A 17 -14.98 -11.06 -17.62
C ASP A 17 -13.85 -10.14 -17.16
N GLY A 18 -14.02 -9.54 -16.00
CA GLY A 18 -13.01 -8.64 -15.45
C GLY A 18 -13.32 -8.19 -14.04
N LEU A 19 -12.28 -8.17 -13.22
CA LEU A 19 -12.30 -7.53 -11.91
C LEU A 19 -11.61 -6.16 -12.00
N LYS A 20 -12.35 -5.11 -11.67
CA LYS A 20 -11.79 -3.76 -11.50
C LYS A 20 -11.81 -3.36 -10.04
N VAL A 21 -10.70 -2.82 -9.55
CA VAL A 21 -10.58 -2.28 -8.20
C VAL A 21 -10.43 -0.77 -8.28
N PHE A 22 -11.27 -0.04 -7.54
CA PHE A 22 -11.32 1.41 -7.51
C PHE A 22 -10.87 1.96 -6.16
N ASP A 23 -10.21 3.10 -6.20
CA ASP A 23 -9.66 3.83 -5.07
C ASP A 23 -10.70 4.72 -4.38
N GLY A 24 -11.80 4.10 -3.97
CA GLY A 24 -12.90 4.82 -3.36
C GLY A 24 -14.18 3.99 -3.34
N PRO A 25 -15.30 4.59 -2.89
CA PRO A 25 -16.56 3.86 -2.75
C PRO A 25 -17.34 3.67 -4.06
N THR A 26 -16.95 4.31 -5.17
CA THR A 26 -17.73 4.37 -6.40
C THR A 26 -16.92 3.98 -7.65
N ARG A 27 -17.63 3.82 -8.77
CA ARG A 27 -17.03 3.55 -10.09
C ARG A 27 -16.48 4.81 -10.77
N LEU A 28 -16.63 5.98 -10.14
CA LEU A 28 -16.10 7.25 -10.62
C LEU A 28 -14.73 7.56 -10.03
N ASP A 29 -14.33 6.84 -8.98
CA ASP A 29 -13.02 6.97 -8.35
C ASP A 29 -11.92 6.30 -9.21
N ASP A 30 -10.66 6.60 -8.90
CA ASP A 30 -9.51 6.15 -9.69
C ASP A 30 -9.38 4.61 -9.71
N VAL A 31 -8.85 4.05 -10.81
CA VAL A 31 -8.69 2.59 -10.94
C VAL A 31 -7.33 2.16 -10.39
N LEU A 32 -7.34 1.35 -9.33
CA LEU A 32 -6.15 0.74 -8.73
C LEU A 32 -5.66 -0.48 -9.51
N ALA A 33 -6.59 -1.29 -10.02
CA ALA A 33 -6.25 -2.50 -10.77
C ALA A 33 -7.33 -2.90 -11.76
N ASN A 34 -6.90 -3.43 -12.91
CA ASN A 34 -7.71 -4.25 -13.80
C ASN A 34 -7.12 -5.66 -13.81
N VAL A 35 -7.89 -6.66 -13.39
CA VAL A 35 -7.42 -8.04 -13.21
C VAL A 35 -8.15 -8.96 -14.18
N LEU A 36 -7.35 -9.72 -14.94
CA LEU A 36 -7.77 -10.64 -15.99
C LEU A 36 -6.68 -11.71 -16.20
N GLY A 37 -7.05 -12.82 -16.83
CA GLY A 37 -6.15 -13.94 -17.09
C GLY A 37 -5.83 -14.74 -15.82
N SER A 38 -4.71 -15.45 -15.84
CA SER A 38 -4.29 -16.35 -14.75
C SER A 38 -2.99 -15.94 -14.06
N ARG A 39 -2.49 -14.72 -14.34
CA ARG A 39 -1.26 -14.20 -13.72
C ARG A 39 -1.61 -13.34 -12.51
N LEU A 40 -1.04 -13.69 -11.35
CA LEU A 40 -1.17 -12.90 -10.12
C LEU A 40 -0.66 -11.45 -10.35
N PRO A 41 -1.51 -10.44 -10.14
CA PRO A 41 -1.09 -9.04 -10.16
C PRO A 41 -0.23 -8.68 -8.95
N SER A 42 0.39 -7.49 -9.00
CA SER A 42 1.00 -6.88 -7.82
C SER A 42 -0.05 -6.54 -6.76
N ALA A 43 0.37 -6.52 -5.50
CA ALA A 43 -0.48 -6.02 -4.41
C ALA A 43 -0.80 -4.53 -4.62
N ILE A 44 -2.00 -4.13 -4.20
CA ILE A 44 -2.51 -2.75 -4.32
C ILE A 44 -2.94 -2.21 -2.95
N ALA A 45 -2.88 -0.89 -2.78
CA ALA A 45 -3.41 -0.17 -1.63
C ALA A 45 -4.36 0.93 -2.13
N SER A 46 -5.42 1.21 -1.38
CA SER A 46 -6.21 2.44 -1.58
C SER A 46 -5.41 3.65 -1.09
N SER A 47 -5.89 4.87 -1.38
CA SER A 47 -5.46 6.15 -0.81
C SER A 47 -6.30 6.58 0.41
N ASP A 48 -7.48 5.95 0.61
CA ASP A 48 -8.40 6.19 1.74
C ASP A 48 -8.90 4.86 2.34
N ARG A 49 -9.72 4.96 3.39
CA ARG A 49 -10.41 3.86 4.09
C ARG A 49 -11.46 3.12 3.27
N ARG A 50 -11.63 3.44 1.98
CA ARG A 50 -12.66 2.89 1.10
C ARG A 50 -12.04 2.38 -0.19
N MET A 51 -12.48 1.21 -0.61
CA MET A 51 -12.07 0.56 -1.85
C MET A 51 -13.27 -0.21 -2.40
N LEU A 52 -13.50 -0.12 -3.72
CA LEU A 52 -14.56 -0.85 -4.40
C LEU A 52 -13.95 -1.90 -5.33
N ALA A 53 -14.22 -3.17 -5.07
CA ALA A 53 -13.92 -4.26 -5.99
C ALA A 53 -15.18 -4.60 -6.79
N ARG A 54 -15.11 -4.52 -8.13
CA ARG A 54 -16.23 -4.80 -9.04
C ARG A 54 -15.85 -5.89 -10.02
N PHE A 55 -16.47 -7.06 -9.84
CA PHE A 55 -16.37 -8.17 -10.77
C PHE A 55 -17.57 -8.18 -11.71
N VAL A 56 -17.32 -8.30 -13.02
CA VAL A 56 -18.36 -8.46 -14.04
C VAL A 56 -18.01 -9.65 -14.89
N THR A 57 -19.03 -10.43 -15.23
CA THR A 57 -18.92 -11.57 -16.13
C THR A 57 -19.97 -11.53 -17.21
N ASN A 58 -19.79 -12.35 -18.25
CA ASN A 58 -20.80 -12.70 -19.23
C ASN A 58 -21.22 -14.18 -19.09
N SER A 59 -21.95 -14.72 -20.07
CA SER A 59 -22.46 -16.09 -20.07
C SER A 59 -21.61 -17.10 -20.87
N ASN A 60 -20.36 -16.77 -21.21
CA ASN A 60 -19.47 -17.56 -22.07
C ASN A 60 -18.38 -18.27 -21.25
N THR A 61 -17.11 -18.12 -21.63
CA THR A 61 -15.95 -18.76 -20.99
C THR A 61 -15.86 -18.36 -19.52
N THR A 62 -15.70 -19.33 -18.63
CA THR A 62 -15.56 -19.10 -17.18
C THR A 62 -14.22 -19.63 -16.68
N GLY A 63 -13.57 -18.90 -15.77
CA GLY A 63 -12.43 -19.38 -14.98
C GLY A 63 -12.82 -19.68 -13.52
N SER A 64 -11.87 -20.09 -12.68
CA SER A 64 -12.11 -20.35 -11.25
C SER A 64 -12.41 -19.08 -10.43
N GLY A 65 -12.11 -17.90 -10.96
CA GLY A 65 -12.39 -16.61 -10.33
C GLY A 65 -11.16 -15.98 -9.70
N PHE A 66 -11.26 -15.49 -8.47
CA PHE A 66 -10.13 -14.88 -7.77
C PHE A 66 -10.24 -15.09 -6.26
N TYR A 67 -9.09 -15.20 -5.60
CA TYR A 67 -8.96 -15.16 -4.16
C TYR A 67 -7.95 -14.09 -3.77
N ALA A 68 -8.41 -13.11 -2.98
CA ALA A 68 -7.61 -11.98 -2.55
C ALA A 68 -7.83 -11.73 -1.07
N ARG A 69 -6.75 -11.33 -0.39
CA ARG A 69 -6.80 -10.90 1.02
C ARG A 69 -6.61 -9.40 1.09
N TYR A 70 -7.39 -8.77 1.97
CA TYR A 70 -7.18 -7.38 2.34
C TYR A 70 -6.86 -7.29 3.84
N ARG A 71 -6.15 -6.23 4.19
CA ARG A 71 -5.90 -5.81 5.56
C ARG A 71 -6.06 -4.30 5.58
N PHE A 72 -6.50 -3.77 6.71
CA PHE A 72 -6.37 -2.34 6.94
C PHE A 72 -4.89 -2.02 7.10
N VAL A 73 -4.45 -0.98 6.41
CA VAL A 73 -3.10 -0.43 6.52
C VAL A 73 -3.26 1.01 6.96
N GLU A 74 -2.47 1.42 7.93
CA GLU A 74 -2.42 2.82 8.33
C GLU A 74 -1.69 3.59 7.22
N GLN A 75 -2.46 4.27 6.39
CA GLN A 75 -1.91 4.99 5.25
C GLN A 75 -1.20 6.28 5.64
N TYR A 76 -1.52 6.84 6.81
CA TYR A 76 -1.00 8.12 7.29
C TYR A 76 0.50 8.14 7.62
N CYS A 77 1.18 7.01 7.47
CA CYS A 77 2.57 6.88 7.86
C CYS A 77 3.42 6.03 6.91
N ASN A 78 2.92 5.84 5.68
CA ASN A 78 3.63 5.14 4.61
C ASN A 78 3.98 6.13 3.50
N GLU A 79 5.02 6.94 3.73
CA GLU A 79 5.35 8.11 2.91
C GLU A 79 6.75 8.04 2.30
N VAL A 80 6.93 8.71 1.15
CA VAL A 80 8.22 8.88 0.48
C VAL A 80 8.55 10.37 0.39
N PHE A 81 9.67 10.77 0.97
CA PHE A 81 10.16 12.15 0.94
C PHE A 81 11.30 12.26 -0.05
N THR A 82 11.14 13.10 -1.08
CA THR A 82 12.20 13.46 -2.03
C THR A 82 12.77 14.85 -1.78
N ASP A 83 12.07 15.68 -1.01
CA ASP A 83 12.45 17.06 -0.74
C ASP A 83 13.20 17.19 0.59
N SER A 84 14.17 18.09 0.63
CA SER A 84 14.93 18.39 1.85
C SER A 84 14.07 19.10 2.90
N GLY A 85 14.30 18.80 4.18
CA GLY A 85 13.63 19.46 5.30
C GLY A 85 12.22 18.95 5.64
N SER A 86 11.78 17.85 5.01
CA SER A 86 10.52 17.18 5.35
C SER A 86 10.51 16.72 6.82
N GLN A 87 9.39 16.92 7.51
CA GLN A 87 9.15 16.44 8.87
C GLN A 87 8.02 15.43 8.86
N PHE A 88 8.11 14.42 9.71
CA PHE A 88 7.08 13.40 9.89
C PHE A 88 6.99 13.00 11.36
N SER A 89 5.84 12.48 11.76
CA SER A 89 5.54 12.03 13.12
C SER A 89 4.80 10.70 13.08
N SER A 90 4.79 9.97 14.19
CA SER A 90 3.89 8.83 14.38
C SER A 90 2.43 9.24 14.12
N PRO A 91 1.56 8.30 13.72
CA PRO A 91 0.13 8.54 13.66
C PRO A 91 -0.38 9.15 14.97
N ASN A 92 -1.31 10.09 14.88
CA ASN A 92 -1.98 10.79 15.99
C ASN A 92 -1.10 11.73 16.85
N TYR A 93 0.21 11.82 16.64
CA TYR A 93 1.05 12.76 17.38
C TYR A 93 0.47 14.19 17.34
N PRO A 94 0.33 14.88 18.49
CA PRO A 94 0.97 14.61 19.79
C PRO A 94 0.23 13.65 20.72
N ASP A 95 -0.91 13.08 20.31
CA ASP A 95 -1.62 12.07 21.09
C ASP A 95 -0.98 10.68 20.93
N GLU A 96 -1.43 9.72 21.74
CA GLU A 96 -0.97 8.32 21.72
C GLU A 96 -1.14 7.67 20.34
N TYR A 97 -0.13 6.90 19.93
CA TYR A 97 -0.20 6.08 18.72
C TYR A 97 -1.15 4.88 18.92
N ALA A 98 -1.64 4.32 17.83
CA ALA A 98 -2.56 3.18 17.88
C ALA A 98 -1.80 1.85 18.09
N ASP A 99 -2.46 0.89 18.74
CA ASP A 99 -1.92 -0.46 18.87
C ASP A 99 -1.75 -1.12 17.50
N ASN A 100 -0.69 -1.93 17.34
CA ASN A 100 -0.38 -2.68 16.12
C ASN A 100 -0.13 -1.79 14.87
N THR A 101 0.29 -0.55 15.08
CA THR A 101 0.74 0.37 14.03
C THR A 101 1.97 -0.19 13.30
N ASN A 102 1.97 -0.11 11.97
CA ASN A 102 3.10 -0.52 11.13
C ASN A 102 3.34 0.52 10.02
N CYS A 103 4.27 1.42 10.30
CA CYS A 103 4.59 2.59 9.50
C CYS A 103 5.94 2.48 8.78
N SER A 104 6.05 3.10 7.61
CA SER A 104 7.30 3.20 6.88
C SER A 104 7.48 4.57 6.22
N TYR A 105 8.55 5.26 6.60
CA TYR A 105 8.92 6.56 6.04
C TYR A 105 10.21 6.40 5.25
N ARG A 106 10.18 6.75 3.96
CA ARG A 106 11.33 6.60 3.07
C ARG A 106 11.81 7.94 2.56
N ALA A 107 12.92 8.43 3.09
CA ALA A 107 13.60 9.60 2.54
C ALA A 107 14.58 9.17 1.43
N VAL A 108 14.57 9.91 0.32
CA VAL A 108 15.44 9.72 -0.84
C VAL A 108 16.19 11.03 -1.07
N ALA A 109 17.51 11.01 -0.90
CA ALA A 109 18.37 12.16 -1.15
C ALA A 109 18.88 12.16 -2.60
N GLU A 110 19.25 13.33 -3.11
CA GLU A 110 19.86 13.47 -4.42
C GLU A 110 21.30 12.92 -4.45
N LEU A 111 21.88 12.83 -5.65
CA LEU A 111 23.27 12.43 -5.80
C LEU A 111 24.20 13.36 -5.03
N TYR A 112 25.15 12.77 -4.31
CA TYR A 112 26.13 13.46 -3.46
C TYR A 112 25.57 14.13 -2.20
N GLU A 113 24.31 13.89 -1.86
CA GLU A 113 23.72 14.29 -0.58
C GLU A 113 23.67 13.14 0.43
N SER A 114 23.45 13.48 1.71
CA SER A 114 23.27 12.49 2.78
C SER A 114 22.10 12.87 3.67
N ILE A 115 21.39 11.87 4.18
CA ILE A 115 20.21 12.06 5.03
C ILE A 115 20.65 12.06 6.49
N THR A 116 20.33 13.13 7.21
CA THR A 116 20.44 13.19 8.68
C THR A 116 19.05 13.12 9.28
N LEU A 117 18.82 12.16 10.17
CA LEU A 117 17.57 12.03 10.92
C LEU A 117 17.77 12.55 12.34
N THR A 118 16.85 13.39 12.83
CA THR A 118 16.86 13.91 14.19
C THR A 118 15.48 13.72 14.81
N PHE A 119 15.43 13.10 15.98
CA PHE A 119 14.20 12.98 16.77
C PHE A 119 14.04 14.22 17.64
N THR A 120 12.89 14.89 17.54
CA THR A 120 12.53 16.06 18.37
C THR A 120 11.64 15.67 19.55
N ALA A 121 10.89 14.56 19.42
CA ALA A 121 10.16 13.88 20.46
C ALA A 121 10.28 12.36 20.23
N PHE A 122 10.35 11.57 21.30
CA PHE A 122 10.45 10.12 21.22
C PHE A 122 9.93 9.51 22.53
N ASP A 123 8.80 8.82 22.44
CA ASP A 123 8.17 8.10 23.54
C ASP A 123 7.49 6.86 22.95
N LEU A 124 7.83 5.67 23.46
CA LEU A 124 7.35 4.36 23.00
C LEU A 124 7.31 3.40 24.19
N GLU A 125 6.54 2.31 24.07
CA GLU A 125 6.49 1.25 25.08
C GLU A 125 7.89 0.69 25.39
N ASP A 126 8.26 0.67 26.67
CA ASP A 126 9.52 0.09 27.14
C ASP A 126 9.44 -1.45 27.15
N GLY A 127 10.55 -2.10 26.81
CA GLY A 127 10.58 -3.56 26.63
C GLY A 127 11.77 -4.05 25.83
N ASN A 128 12.89 -3.31 25.82
CA ASN A 128 14.07 -3.66 25.03
C ASN A 128 13.76 -3.87 23.53
N CYS A 129 12.83 -3.08 22.99
CA CYS A 129 12.35 -3.13 21.60
C CYS A 129 11.58 -4.43 21.23
N GLU A 130 11.10 -5.20 22.21
CA GLU A 130 10.31 -6.44 21.96
C GLU A 130 8.83 -6.15 21.67
N PHE A 131 8.30 -5.02 22.16
CA PHE A 131 6.92 -4.60 21.92
C PHE A 131 6.88 -3.57 20.79
N ASP A 132 7.23 -2.32 21.09
CA ASP A 132 7.26 -1.22 20.13
C ASP A 132 8.71 -0.84 19.77
N SER A 133 8.95 -0.55 18.50
CA SER A 133 10.28 -0.13 18.04
C SER A 133 10.25 0.69 16.75
N VAL A 134 11.23 1.57 16.61
CA VAL A 134 11.54 2.27 15.35
C VAL A 134 12.86 1.76 14.81
N LYS A 135 12.83 1.16 13.62
CA LYS A 135 14.02 0.62 12.96
C LYS A 135 14.47 1.51 11.81
N LYS A 136 15.72 1.98 11.87
CA LYS A 136 16.37 2.68 10.75
C LYS A 136 17.13 1.67 9.87
N THR A 137 16.89 1.71 8.56
CA THR A 137 17.64 0.93 7.58
C THR A 137 18.16 1.86 6.47
N ALA A 138 19.45 1.77 6.15
CA ALA A 138 20.05 2.49 5.03
C ALA A 138 20.07 1.59 3.79
N PHE A 139 19.78 2.17 2.63
CA PHE A 139 19.80 1.47 1.35
C PHE A 139 20.69 2.25 0.38
N PHE A 140 21.46 1.54 -0.44
CA PHE A 140 22.27 2.11 -1.52
C PHE A 140 21.72 1.58 -2.85
N GLY A 141 21.12 2.46 -3.67
CA GLY A 141 20.52 2.11 -4.97
C GLY A 141 19.05 2.56 -5.11
N SER A 142 18.54 2.61 -6.35
CA SER A 142 17.19 3.09 -6.66
C SER A 142 16.11 2.13 -6.15
N ALA A 143 15.43 2.49 -5.06
CA ALA A 143 14.23 1.81 -4.58
C ALA A 143 12.95 2.32 -5.29
N LEU A 144 13.03 2.53 -6.60
CA LEU A 144 11.89 2.73 -7.50
C LEU A 144 11.74 1.45 -8.32
N ALA A 145 11.04 0.46 -7.75
CA ALA A 145 10.50 -0.69 -8.46
C ALA A 145 9.06 -0.90 -7.99
#